data_AF-A0A2M7MI73-F1
#
_entry.id   AF-A0A2M7MI73-F1
#
_cell.length_a   1.000
_cell.length_b   1.000
_cell.length_c   1.000
_cell.angle_alpha   90.00
_cell.angle_beta   90.00
_cell.angle_gamma   90.00
#
_symmetry.space_group_name_H-M   'P 1'
#
loop_
_entity.id
_entity.type
_entity.pdbx_description
1 polymer ?
#
loop_
_entity_poly.entity_id
_entity_poly.type
_entity_poly.pdbx_seq_one_letter_code
_entity_poly.pdbx_strand_id
1 'polypeptide(L)'
;MKKYLLVLIIALASLTLQAQNEMRIVGKGEFLPSELIDKTVRDANGETCAGLIISSDLDGLRYDSYNGIVKTNPQPGEDFLFLSPDERVVTIYKTGFTSLKIILSEYGIKLKSGEVWKLKVTGDKVSSLLPITITVLPADAKIVVDGKEAFSGKTVQTAIGKHEVTISKEGYRTITKQIEVTQQQVVFSFALQEIELQSVTISSNPDGAKIYLDNNEKGI
;
A
#
# COMPACT_ATOMS: atom_id res chain seq x y z
N MET A 1 52.58 -28.73 -32.45
CA MET A 1 51.40 -27.83 -32.44
C MET A 1 50.66 -28.01 -31.12
N LYS A 2 50.88 -27.15 -30.12
CA LYS A 2 50.16 -27.18 -28.83
C LYS A 2 49.04 -26.12 -28.90
N LYS A 3 47.77 -26.54 -28.89
CA LYS A 3 46.61 -25.64 -28.79
C LYS A 3 46.40 -25.30 -27.33
N TYR A 4 46.60 -24.05 -26.95
CA TYR A 4 46.16 -23.53 -25.65
C TYR A 4 44.66 -23.20 -25.75
N LEU A 5 43.85 -23.92 -24.97
CA LEU A 5 42.42 -23.64 -24.81
C LEU A 5 42.27 -22.50 -23.80
N LEU A 6 41.96 -21.29 -24.27
CA LEU A 6 41.69 -20.14 -23.41
C LEU A 6 40.24 -20.24 -22.92
N VAL A 7 40.04 -20.65 -21.66
CA VAL A 7 38.71 -20.67 -21.03
C VAL A 7 38.46 -19.29 -20.41
N LEU A 8 37.63 -18.49 -21.08
CA LEU A 8 37.19 -17.19 -20.58
C LEU A 8 36.06 -17.41 -19.55
N ILE A 9 36.38 -17.32 -18.26
CA ILE A 9 35.37 -17.38 -17.19
C ILE A 9 34.70 -16.01 -17.12
N ILE A 10 33.53 -15.88 -17.75
CA ILE A 10 32.67 -14.71 -17.59
C ILE A 10 31.95 -14.87 -16.25
N ALA A 11 32.44 -14.18 -15.22
CA ALA A 11 31.73 -14.05 -13.96
C ALA A 11 30.48 -13.17 -14.22
N LEU A 12 29.32 -13.80 -14.38
CA LEU A 12 28.03 -13.13 -14.37
C LEU A 12 27.79 -12.61 -12.95
N ALA A 13 28.16 -11.36 -12.69
CA ALA A 13 27.72 -10.66 -11.49
C ALA A 13 26.22 -10.37 -11.66
N SER A 14 25.37 -11.13 -10.97
CA SER A 14 23.96 -10.83 -10.83
C SER A 14 23.82 -9.49 -10.09
N LEU A 15 23.58 -8.42 -10.84
CA LEU A 15 23.13 -7.15 -10.28
C LEU A 15 21.77 -7.39 -9.64
N THR A 16 21.76 -7.56 -8.33
CA THR A 16 20.52 -7.55 -7.56
C THR A 16 20.00 -6.12 -7.57
N LEU A 17 18.84 -5.91 -8.22
CA LEU A 17 18.11 -4.66 -8.13
C LEU A 17 17.68 -4.52 -6.66
N GLN A 18 18.44 -3.77 -5.86
CA GLN A 18 18.00 -3.43 -4.52
C GLN A 18 16.82 -2.47 -4.65
N ALA A 19 15.69 -2.82 -4.04
CA ALA A 19 14.54 -1.94 -3.94
C ALA A 19 14.99 -0.63 -3.26
N GLN A 20 14.98 0.47 -4.00
CA GLN A 20 15.32 1.79 -3.49
C GLN A 20 14.19 2.27 -2.57
N ASN A 21 14.51 2.98 -1.49
CA ASN A 21 13.47 3.52 -0.62
C ASN A 21 12.67 4.59 -1.36
N GLU A 22 11.38 4.73 -1.05
CA GLU A 22 10.50 5.71 -1.66
C GLU A 22 10.00 6.69 -0.61
N MET A 23 10.08 7.99 -0.90
CA MET A 23 9.40 9.02 -0.13
C MET A 23 7.95 9.11 -0.60
N ARG A 24 7.04 9.53 0.28
CA ARG A 24 5.65 9.80 -0.09
C ARG A 24 5.04 10.96 0.68
N ILE A 25 3.94 11.46 0.14
CA ILE A 25 3.11 12.49 0.77
C ILE A 25 2.13 11.84 1.77
N VAL A 26 1.93 12.49 2.91
CA VAL A 26 0.92 12.12 3.90
C VAL A 26 -0.24 13.10 3.85
N GLY A 27 -1.36 12.67 3.26
CA GLY A 27 -2.58 13.46 3.18
C GLY A 27 -2.59 14.50 2.03
N LYS A 28 -3.33 15.59 2.24
CA LYS A 28 -3.44 16.72 1.30
C LYS A 28 -2.62 17.91 1.79
N GLY A 29 -2.41 18.90 0.93
CA GLY A 29 -1.84 20.18 1.33
C GLY A 29 -2.75 20.95 2.28
N GLU A 30 -2.14 21.61 3.24
CA GLU A 30 -2.80 22.43 4.25
C GLU A 30 -2.51 23.91 3.97
N PHE A 31 -3.55 24.72 3.77
CA PHE A 31 -3.40 26.16 3.62
C PHE A 31 -3.22 26.82 4.99
N LEU A 32 -2.19 27.66 5.14
CA LEU A 32 -1.85 28.32 6.39
C LEU A 32 -2.05 29.84 6.30
N PRO A 33 -3.27 30.36 6.52
CA PRO A 33 -3.57 31.78 6.33
C PRO A 33 -2.89 32.71 7.35
N SER A 34 -2.44 32.17 8.48
CA SER A 34 -1.75 32.94 9.53
C SER A 34 -0.23 32.85 9.43
N GLU A 35 0.30 32.00 8.56
CA GLU A 35 1.75 31.84 8.39
C GLU A 35 2.31 33.01 7.59
N LEU A 36 3.42 33.58 8.08
CA LEU A 36 4.02 34.76 7.47
C LEU A 36 5.14 34.36 6.51
N ILE A 37 5.19 35.06 5.37
CA ILE A 37 6.26 34.93 4.40
C ILE A 37 6.95 36.28 4.17
N ASP A 38 8.26 36.25 3.98
CA ASP A 38 9.05 37.43 3.61
C ASP A 38 8.62 37.95 2.24
N LYS A 39 7.81 39.02 2.24
CA LYS A 39 7.26 39.65 1.03
C LYS A 39 8.30 40.38 0.17
N THR A 40 9.55 40.45 0.63
CA THR A 40 10.64 41.04 -0.16
C THR A 40 11.24 40.03 -1.15
N VAL A 41 11.00 38.73 -0.95
CA VAL A 41 11.45 37.68 -1.86
C VAL A 41 10.52 37.63 -3.08
N ARG A 42 11.10 37.85 -4.26
CA ARG A 42 10.39 37.91 -5.54
C ARG A 42 10.90 36.85 -6.51
N ASP A 43 10.02 36.32 -7.33
CA ASP A 43 10.37 35.40 -8.40
C ASP A 43 10.98 36.13 -9.62
N ALA A 44 11.28 35.37 -10.67
CA ALA A 44 11.87 35.88 -11.91
C ALA A 44 10.95 36.88 -12.66
N ASN A 45 9.64 36.87 -12.39
CA ASN A 45 8.67 37.79 -12.97
C ASN A 45 8.47 39.05 -12.10
N GLY A 46 9.11 39.11 -10.92
CA GLY A 46 8.97 40.20 -9.96
C GLY A 46 7.74 40.08 -9.06
N GLU A 47 7.00 38.97 -9.11
CA GLU A 47 5.88 38.73 -8.20
C GLU A 47 6.39 38.29 -6.83
N THR A 48 5.64 38.62 -5.77
CA THR A 48 6.00 38.14 -4.43
C THR A 48 5.78 36.63 -4.38
N CYS A 49 6.78 35.88 -3.91
CA CYS A 49 6.70 34.42 -3.86
C CYS A 49 5.53 33.91 -3.01
N ALA A 50 5.10 32.69 -3.33
CA ALA A 50 4.32 31.84 -2.44
C ALA A 50 5.24 31.00 -1.56
N GLY A 51 4.74 30.56 -0.41
CA GLY A 51 5.44 29.67 0.52
C GLY A 51 4.95 28.24 0.43
N LEU A 52 5.87 27.28 0.42
CA LEU A 52 5.57 25.87 0.63
C LEU A 52 6.46 25.32 1.74
N ILE A 53 5.86 24.91 2.85
CA ILE A 53 6.53 24.22 3.94
C ILE A 53 6.48 22.71 3.65
N ILE A 54 7.65 22.08 3.58
CA ILE A 54 7.80 20.64 3.55
C ILE A 54 8.12 20.15 4.96
N SER A 55 7.15 19.53 5.62
CA SER A 55 7.34 18.93 6.95
C SER A 55 7.66 17.44 6.81
N SER A 56 8.76 16.98 7.41
CA SER A 56 9.32 15.67 7.13
C SER A 56 10.02 15.04 8.33
N ASP A 57 9.98 13.70 8.40
CA ASP A 57 10.81 12.87 9.29
C ASP A 57 12.24 12.67 8.75
N LEU A 58 12.46 13.01 7.47
CA LEU A 58 13.76 12.98 6.80
C LEU A 58 14.49 14.32 6.91
N ASP A 59 15.81 14.24 7.11
CA ASP A 59 16.74 15.35 7.06
C ASP A 59 17.43 15.48 5.69
N GLY A 60 18.09 16.62 5.45
CA GLY A 60 18.98 16.79 4.29
C GLY A 60 18.28 16.63 2.94
N LEU A 61 17.00 16.99 2.87
CA LEU A 61 16.23 17.01 1.64
C LEU A 61 16.78 18.09 0.70
N ARG A 62 16.70 17.81 -0.60
CA ARG A 62 17.02 18.77 -1.65
C ARG A 62 15.80 18.94 -2.54
N TYR A 63 15.67 20.10 -3.15
CA TYR A 63 14.47 20.50 -3.84
C TYR A 63 14.80 21.05 -5.22
N ASP A 64 13.91 20.79 -6.16
CA ASP A 64 13.86 21.43 -7.48
C ASP A 64 12.40 21.74 -7.84
N SER A 65 12.17 22.64 -8.79
CA SER A 65 10.84 23.01 -9.27
C SER A 65 10.89 23.46 -10.73
N TYR A 66 9.74 23.58 -11.41
CA TYR A 66 9.76 23.94 -12.84
C TYR A 66 10.20 25.38 -13.09
N ASN A 67 9.77 26.32 -12.24
CA ASN A 67 10.13 27.73 -12.33
C ASN A 67 11.38 28.06 -11.50
N GLY A 68 12.01 27.04 -10.88
CA GLY A 68 13.13 27.19 -9.97
C GLY A 68 12.71 27.65 -8.57
N ILE A 69 13.48 27.21 -7.58
CA ILE A 69 13.26 27.60 -6.19
C ILE A 69 14.04 28.87 -5.91
N VAL A 70 13.34 29.95 -5.57
CA VAL A 70 13.94 31.28 -5.38
C VAL A 70 14.82 31.29 -4.13
N LYS A 71 14.35 30.66 -3.06
CA LYS A 71 15.05 30.57 -1.77
C LYS A 71 14.53 29.36 -1.00
N THR A 72 15.39 28.78 -0.17
CA THR A 72 15.01 27.79 0.85
C THR A 72 15.44 28.28 2.22
N ASN A 73 14.63 27.97 3.23
CA ASN A 73 14.98 28.18 4.64
C ASN A 73 14.76 26.86 5.39
N PRO A 74 15.77 25.99 5.45
CA PRO A 74 15.66 24.70 6.10
C PRO A 74 15.68 24.85 7.63
N GLN A 75 14.78 24.13 8.30
CA GLN A 75 14.67 24.02 9.75
C GLN A 75 14.56 22.54 10.14
N PRO A 76 14.91 22.16 11.38
CA PRO A 76 14.74 20.79 11.83
C PRO A 76 13.30 20.27 11.64
N GLY A 77 13.13 19.30 10.74
CA GLY A 77 11.85 18.69 10.41
C GLY A 77 10.95 19.50 9.47
N GLU A 78 11.33 20.72 9.08
CA GLU A 78 10.55 21.57 8.19
C GLU A 78 11.45 22.41 7.26
N ASP A 79 11.24 22.32 5.96
CA ASP A 79 11.93 23.20 4.99
C ASP A 79 10.93 24.15 4.34
N PHE A 80 11.19 25.46 4.45
CA PHE A 80 10.37 26.47 3.81
C PHE A 80 10.92 26.80 2.42
N LEU A 81 10.12 26.61 1.38
CA LEU A 81 10.45 26.89 -0.02
C LEU A 81 9.73 28.17 -0.48
N PHE A 82 10.48 29.07 -1.11
CA PHE A 82 9.94 30.26 -1.78
C PHE A 82 9.79 29.95 -3.27
N LEU A 83 8.55 29.91 -3.75
CA LEU A 83 8.19 29.47 -5.09
C LEU A 83 7.44 30.57 -5.84
N SER A 84 7.48 30.50 -7.18
CA SER A 84 6.60 31.31 -8.02
C SER A 84 5.12 31.00 -7.69
N PRO A 85 4.22 32.01 -7.63
CA PRO A 85 2.79 31.78 -7.39
C PRO A 85 2.11 30.84 -8.41
N ASP A 86 2.66 30.71 -9.61
CA ASP A 86 2.17 29.84 -10.67
C ASP A 86 2.88 28.47 -10.74
N GLU A 87 3.79 28.18 -9.80
CA GLU A 87 4.52 26.92 -9.73
C GLU A 87 3.55 25.74 -9.58
N ARG A 88 3.85 24.65 -10.28
CA ARG A 88 2.98 23.47 -10.37
C ARG A 88 3.65 22.22 -9.84
N VAL A 89 4.97 22.17 -9.89
CA VAL A 89 5.72 20.96 -9.60
C VAL A 89 6.88 21.26 -8.68
N VAL A 90 6.99 20.47 -7.62
CA VAL A 90 8.18 20.41 -6.77
C VAL A 90 8.70 18.99 -6.79
N THR A 91 10.01 18.83 -6.95
CA THR A 91 10.68 17.54 -6.88
C THR A 91 11.58 17.50 -5.65
N ILE A 92 11.45 16.47 -4.84
CA ILE A 92 12.24 16.25 -3.63
C ILE A 92 13.25 15.14 -3.89
N TYR A 93 14.51 15.38 -3.49
CA TYR A 93 15.60 14.43 -3.58
C TYR A 93 16.16 14.13 -2.19
N LYS A 94 16.49 12.86 -1.96
CA LYS A 94 17.19 12.39 -0.76
C LYS A 94 18.10 11.22 -1.15
N THR A 95 19.34 11.22 -0.66
CA THR A 95 20.28 10.11 -0.86
C THR A 95 19.67 8.80 -0.36
N GLY A 96 19.69 7.76 -1.19
CA GLY A 96 19.11 6.45 -0.87
C GLY A 96 17.61 6.33 -1.16
N PHE A 97 16.98 7.38 -1.68
CA PHE A 97 15.56 7.38 -2.07
C PHE A 97 15.39 7.69 -3.55
N THR A 98 14.34 7.14 -4.16
CA THR A 98 13.85 7.62 -5.46
C THR A 98 13.31 9.04 -5.28
N SER A 99 13.60 9.94 -6.22
CA SER A 99 13.11 11.31 -6.18
C SER A 99 11.58 11.36 -6.20
N LEU A 100 10.98 12.17 -5.33
CA LEU A 100 9.54 12.34 -5.25
C LEU A 100 9.11 13.56 -6.04
N LYS A 101 8.42 13.35 -7.16
CA LYS A 101 7.83 14.42 -7.97
C LYS A 101 6.40 14.71 -7.48
N ILE A 102 6.14 15.96 -7.13
CA ILE A 102 4.87 16.41 -6.55
C ILE A 102 4.19 17.34 -7.53
N ILE A 103 3.02 16.96 -8.02
CA ILE A 103 2.13 17.85 -8.77
C ILE A 103 1.20 18.52 -7.75
N LEU A 104 1.43 19.80 -7.46
CA LEU A 104 0.81 20.50 -6.33
C LEU A 104 -0.73 20.44 -6.35
N SER A 105 -1.34 20.53 -7.54
CA SER A 105 -2.79 20.47 -7.69
C SER A 105 -3.42 19.12 -7.31
N GLU A 106 -2.69 18.01 -7.41
CA GLU A 106 -3.17 16.68 -7.00
C GLU A 106 -3.37 16.60 -5.49
N TYR A 107 -2.61 17.41 -4.74
CA TYR A 107 -2.71 17.52 -3.28
C TYR A 107 -3.57 18.71 -2.84
N GLY A 108 -4.28 19.36 -3.77
CA GLY A 108 -5.17 20.48 -3.48
C GLY A 108 -4.45 21.82 -3.24
N ILE A 109 -3.13 21.87 -3.46
CA ILE A 109 -2.35 23.09 -3.30
C ILE A 109 -2.54 23.97 -4.52
N LYS A 110 -2.89 25.22 -4.28
CA LYS A 110 -2.93 26.28 -5.29
C LYS A 110 -2.16 27.47 -4.73
N LEU A 111 -0.94 27.64 -5.21
CA LEU A 111 -0.09 28.72 -4.76
C LEU A 111 -0.65 30.06 -5.22
N LYS A 112 -0.48 31.07 -4.37
CA LYS A 112 -0.73 32.47 -4.69
C LYS A 112 0.29 33.35 -4.00
N SER A 113 0.46 34.54 -4.54
CA SER A 113 1.43 35.51 -4.02
C SER A 113 1.21 35.80 -2.54
N GLY A 114 2.24 35.55 -1.73
CA GLY A 114 2.21 35.78 -0.28
C GLY A 114 1.41 34.74 0.55
N GLU A 115 0.81 33.74 -0.08
CA GLU A 115 0.12 32.64 0.61
C GLU A 115 1.12 31.52 0.95
N VAL A 116 0.90 30.84 2.09
CA VAL A 116 1.73 29.72 2.53
C VAL A 116 0.89 28.44 2.62
N TRP A 117 1.46 27.36 2.10
CA TRP A 117 0.92 26.02 2.21
C TRP A 117 1.90 25.11 2.92
N LYS A 118 1.40 24.04 3.53
CA LYS A 118 2.20 23.00 4.15
C LYS A 118 1.87 21.63 3.56
N LEU A 119 2.90 20.82 3.38
CA LEU A 119 2.78 19.46 2.89
C LEU A 119 3.67 18.54 3.74
N LYS A 120 3.13 17.38 4.13
CA LYS A 120 3.88 16.38 4.90
C LYS A 120 4.48 15.33 3.98
N VAL A 121 5.78 15.09 4.14
CA VAL A 121 6.55 14.09 3.41
C VAL A 121 7.12 13.10 4.44
N THR A 122 7.22 11.83 4.08
CA THR A 122 7.82 10.82 4.95
C THR A 122 8.65 9.83 4.14
N GLY A 123 9.78 9.43 4.71
CA GLY A 123 10.57 8.29 4.23
C GLY A 123 10.28 6.97 4.92
N ASP A 124 9.57 7.00 6.05
CA ASP A 124 9.13 5.76 6.71
C ASP A 124 8.31 4.94 5.73
N LYS A 125 8.23 3.62 5.91
CA LYS A 125 7.09 2.88 5.37
C LYS A 125 5.94 3.14 6.32
N VAL A 126 4.99 4.00 5.95
CA VAL A 126 3.63 3.97 6.50
C VAL A 126 3.28 2.53 6.27
N SER A 127 3.16 1.80 7.38
CA SER A 127 2.61 0.48 7.36
C SER A 127 1.27 0.65 6.67
N SER A 128 1.22 0.31 5.37
CA SER A 128 -0.02 0.25 4.63
C SER A 128 -0.95 -0.78 5.28
N LEU A 129 -0.41 -1.58 6.20
CA LEU A 129 -1.15 -2.50 7.03
C LEU A 129 -2.05 -1.74 8.00
N LEU A 130 -3.35 -1.94 7.84
CA LEU A 130 -4.36 -1.65 8.82
C LEU A 130 -4.66 -2.94 9.61
N PRO A 131 -4.94 -2.82 10.93
CA PRO A 131 -5.52 -3.91 11.68
C PRO A 131 -6.96 -4.12 11.20
N ILE A 132 -7.24 -5.26 10.57
CA ILE A 132 -8.59 -5.67 10.19
C ILE A 132 -9.10 -6.79 11.11
N THR A 133 -10.41 -6.86 11.27
CA THR A 133 -11.09 -7.94 12.01
C THR A 133 -12.05 -8.67 11.09
N ILE A 134 -11.91 -10.00 11.01
CA ILE A 134 -12.82 -10.87 10.25
C ILE A 134 -13.59 -11.72 11.25
N THR A 135 -14.92 -11.68 11.18
CA THR A 135 -15.80 -12.51 12.00
C THR A 135 -16.53 -13.51 11.11
N VAL A 136 -16.51 -14.78 11.50
CA VAL A 136 -17.13 -15.88 10.76
C VAL A 136 -18.08 -16.65 11.66
N LEU A 137 -19.22 -17.06 11.11
CA LEU A 137 -20.13 -18.03 11.72
C LEU A 137 -20.21 -19.29 10.84
N PRO A 138 -19.93 -20.50 11.38
CA PRO A 138 -19.46 -20.79 12.73
C PRO A 138 -18.02 -20.29 13.00
N ALA A 139 -17.72 -19.97 14.26
CA ALA A 139 -16.49 -19.26 14.65
C ALA A 139 -15.19 -20.09 14.55
N ASP A 140 -15.31 -21.41 14.47
CA ASP A 140 -14.20 -22.36 14.35
C ASP A 140 -13.86 -22.72 12.89
N ALA A 141 -14.41 -21.97 11.92
CA ALA A 141 -14.00 -22.06 10.53
C ALA A 141 -12.55 -21.60 10.34
N LYS A 142 -11.84 -22.24 9.39
CA LYS A 142 -10.49 -21.84 8.97
C LYS A 142 -10.59 -20.60 8.08
N ILE A 143 -9.78 -19.58 8.37
CA ILE A 143 -9.73 -18.33 7.61
C ILE A 143 -8.33 -18.14 7.06
N VAL A 144 -8.23 -17.77 5.78
CA VAL A 144 -6.98 -17.45 5.09
C VAL A 144 -7.14 -16.13 4.36
N VAL A 145 -6.25 -15.16 4.63
CA VAL A 145 -6.18 -13.85 3.98
C VAL A 145 -4.86 -13.76 3.22
N ASP A 146 -4.92 -13.63 1.89
CA ASP A 146 -3.75 -13.65 0.99
C ASP A 146 -2.76 -14.80 1.28
N GLY A 147 -3.29 -16.00 1.52
CA GLY A 147 -2.50 -17.19 1.84
C GLY A 147 -2.00 -17.28 3.29
N LYS A 148 -2.28 -16.29 4.15
CA LYS A 148 -1.92 -16.31 5.58
C LYS A 148 -3.10 -16.66 6.46
N GLU A 149 -2.87 -17.50 7.46
CA GLU A 149 -3.91 -17.93 8.39
C GLU A 149 -4.37 -16.77 9.29
N ALA A 150 -5.67 -16.71 9.53
CA ALA A 150 -6.33 -15.76 10.43
C ALA A 150 -7.38 -16.48 11.28
N PHE A 151 -7.89 -15.80 12.30
CA PHE A 151 -8.84 -16.37 13.25
C PHE A 151 -10.05 -15.46 13.42
N SER A 152 -11.24 -16.06 13.54
CA SER A 152 -12.50 -15.33 13.71
C SER A 152 -12.43 -14.42 14.95
N GLY A 153 -12.77 -13.14 14.78
CA GLY A 153 -12.76 -12.12 15.83
C GLY A 153 -11.36 -11.68 16.29
N LYS A 154 -10.28 -12.17 15.67
CA LYS A 154 -8.91 -11.70 15.93
C LYS A 154 -8.48 -10.71 14.86
N THR A 155 -7.59 -9.80 15.27
CA THR A 155 -7.03 -8.77 14.40
C THR A 155 -5.89 -9.32 13.56
N VAL A 156 -5.86 -9.01 12.28
CA VAL A 156 -4.75 -9.31 11.35
C VAL A 156 -4.30 -8.03 10.67
N GLN A 157 -3.00 -7.90 10.43
CA GLN A 157 -2.42 -6.72 9.77
C GLN A 157 -2.42 -6.92 8.26
N THR A 158 -3.17 -6.08 7.54
CA THR A 158 -3.42 -6.24 6.10
C THR A 158 -3.35 -4.90 5.40
N ALA A 159 -2.72 -4.84 4.22
CA ALA A 159 -2.54 -3.59 3.49
C ALA A 159 -3.89 -2.92 3.15
N ILE A 160 -3.87 -1.62 2.86
CA ILE A 160 -4.99 -0.96 2.16
C ILE A 160 -5.02 -1.51 0.73
N GLY A 161 -6.20 -1.88 0.25
CA GLY A 161 -6.40 -2.42 -1.09
C GLY A 161 -7.27 -3.67 -1.12
N LYS A 162 -7.18 -4.43 -2.21
CA LYS A 162 -7.96 -5.65 -2.40
C LYS A 162 -7.21 -6.87 -1.87
N HIS A 163 -7.91 -7.69 -1.12
CA HIS A 163 -7.37 -8.89 -0.49
C HIS A 163 -8.29 -10.07 -0.74
N GLU A 164 -7.73 -11.26 -0.98
CA GLU A 164 -8.50 -12.48 -1.11
C GLU A 164 -8.67 -13.15 0.25
N VAL A 165 -9.92 -13.43 0.61
CA VAL A 165 -10.27 -14.16 1.82
C VAL A 165 -10.90 -15.48 1.43
N THR A 166 -10.30 -16.57 1.91
CA THR A 166 -10.84 -17.93 1.81
C THR A 166 -11.25 -18.43 3.19
N ILE A 167 -12.47 -18.95 3.30
CA ILE A 167 -13.06 -19.44 4.54
C ILE A 167 -13.60 -20.84 4.30
N SER A 168 -13.17 -21.81 5.10
CA SER A 168 -13.55 -23.21 4.94
C SER A 168 -13.81 -23.92 6.27
N LYS A 169 -14.73 -24.88 6.24
CA LYS A 169 -15.03 -25.78 7.37
C LYS A 169 -15.66 -27.07 6.84
N GLU A 170 -15.34 -28.21 7.44
CA GLU A 170 -15.97 -29.49 7.11
C GLU A 170 -17.49 -29.44 7.32
N GLY A 171 -18.25 -29.96 6.36
CA GLY A 171 -19.72 -29.88 6.36
C GLY A 171 -20.29 -28.54 5.86
N TYR A 172 -19.44 -27.58 5.48
CA TYR A 172 -19.86 -26.27 4.97
C TYR A 172 -19.28 -25.99 3.59
N ARG A 173 -19.98 -25.16 2.81
CA ARG A 173 -19.48 -24.65 1.53
C ARG A 173 -18.35 -23.65 1.77
N THR A 174 -17.20 -23.90 1.16
CA THR A 174 -16.07 -22.95 1.16
C THR A 174 -16.44 -21.64 0.46
N ILE A 175 -16.05 -20.51 1.03
CA ILE A 175 -16.19 -19.18 0.44
C ILE A 175 -14.79 -18.67 0.05
N THR A 176 -14.66 -18.15 -1.17
CA THR A 176 -13.51 -17.34 -1.59
C THR A 176 -14.04 -16.00 -2.11
N LYS A 177 -13.61 -14.89 -1.51
CA LYS A 177 -14.13 -13.56 -1.83
C LYS A 177 -13.02 -12.51 -1.77
N GLN A 178 -13.07 -11.52 -2.66
CA GLN A 178 -12.27 -10.32 -2.50
C GLN A 178 -12.94 -9.32 -1.55
N ILE A 179 -12.17 -8.83 -0.59
CA ILE A 179 -12.52 -7.70 0.27
C ILE A 179 -11.68 -6.49 -0.14
N GLU A 180 -12.19 -5.29 0.11
CA GLU A 180 -11.45 -4.04 -0.06
C GLU A 180 -11.23 -3.41 1.31
N VAL A 181 -9.97 -3.32 1.72
CA VAL A 181 -9.55 -2.73 2.99
C VAL A 181 -9.26 -1.25 2.76
N THR A 182 -9.93 -0.39 3.51
CA THR A 182 -9.76 1.06 3.49
C THR A 182 -9.69 1.60 4.92
N GLN A 183 -9.35 2.88 5.11
CA GLN A 183 -9.35 3.48 6.44
C GLN A 183 -10.75 3.46 7.11
N GLN A 184 -11.82 3.41 6.33
CA GLN A 184 -13.20 3.37 6.80
C GLN A 184 -13.78 1.95 6.86
N GLN A 185 -13.14 0.97 6.22
CA GLN A 185 -13.63 -0.40 6.11
C GLN A 185 -12.54 -1.39 6.54
N VAL A 186 -12.55 -1.72 7.84
CA VAL A 186 -11.57 -2.63 8.49
C VAL A 186 -12.23 -3.81 9.20
N VAL A 187 -13.57 -3.95 9.14
CA VAL A 187 -14.31 -5.04 9.76
C VAL A 187 -15.12 -5.78 8.70
N PHE A 188 -14.98 -7.10 8.66
CA PHE A 188 -15.66 -7.96 7.68
C PHE A 188 -16.36 -9.11 8.39
N SER A 189 -17.56 -9.47 7.92
CA SER A 189 -18.35 -10.55 8.52
C SER A 189 -18.84 -11.53 7.45
N PHE A 190 -18.76 -12.81 7.75
CA PHE A 190 -19.15 -13.89 6.86
C PHE A 190 -19.94 -14.96 7.63
N ALA A 191 -20.85 -15.63 6.93
CA ALA A 191 -21.53 -16.82 7.42
C ALA A 191 -21.39 -17.93 6.38
N LEU A 192 -20.94 -19.11 6.82
CA LEU A 192 -20.84 -20.28 5.96
C LEU A 192 -22.20 -20.96 5.83
N GLN A 193 -22.49 -21.50 4.64
CA GLN A 193 -23.68 -22.30 4.39
C GLN A 193 -23.36 -23.79 4.56
N GLU A 194 -24.18 -24.50 5.32
CA GLU A 194 -24.06 -25.96 5.46
C GLU A 194 -24.27 -26.67 4.12
N ILE A 195 -23.55 -27.76 3.92
CA ILE A 195 -23.79 -28.67 2.82
C ILE A 195 -24.97 -29.55 3.22
N GLU A 196 -26.08 -29.40 2.51
CA GLU A 196 -27.21 -30.31 2.66
C GLU A 196 -26.83 -31.71 2.16
N LEU A 197 -26.64 -32.64 3.09
CA LEU A 197 -26.46 -34.05 2.77
C LEU A 197 -27.82 -34.64 2.38
N GLN A 198 -27.89 -35.22 1.18
CA GLN A 198 -29.06 -35.99 0.77
C GLN A 198 -28.83 -37.46 1.09
N SER A 199 -29.78 -38.07 1.80
CA SER A 199 -29.80 -39.52 2.01
C SER A 199 -30.18 -40.21 0.70
N VAL A 200 -29.41 -41.24 0.33
CA VAL A 200 -29.74 -42.13 -0.79
C VAL A 200 -30.12 -43.49 -0.22
N THR A 201 -31.26 -44.01 -0.65
CA THR A 201 -31.66 -45.40 -0.35
C THR A 201 -31.27 -46.27 -1.53
N ILE A 202 -30.53 -47.35 -1.26
CA ILE A 202 -30.11 -48.34 -2.26
C ILE A 202 -30.78 -49.66 -1.92
N SER A 203 -31.49 -50.24 -2.88
CA SER A 203 -32.10 -51.56 -2.78
C SER A 203 -31.57 -52.46 -3.89
N SER A 204 -31.31 -53.73 -3.61
CA SER A 204 -30.91 -54.72 -4.60
C SER A 204 -32.03 -55.74 -4.84
N ASN A 205 -32.10 -56.27 -6.07
CA ASN A 205 -32.87 -57.48 -6.36
C ASN A 205 -32.00 -58.37 -7.28
N PRO A 206 -31.57 -59.57 -6.85
CA PRO A 206 -31.91 -60.24 -5.58
C PRO A 206 -31.36 -59.53 -4.33
N ASP A 207 -31.97 -59.82 -3.19
CA ASP A 207 -31.54 -59.33 -1.88
C ASP A 207 -30.13 -59.85 -1.53
N GLY A 208 -29.41 -59.10 -0.69
CA GLY A 208 -28.09 -59.51 -0.17
C GLY A 208 -26.88 -59.11 -1.02
N ALA A 209 -27.05 -58.17 -1.96
CA ALA A 209 -25.90 -57.58 -2.65
C ALA A 209 -24.99 -56.83 -1.66
N LYS A 210 -23.68 -56.76 -1.96
CA LYS A 210 -22.75 -55.95 -1.18
C LYS A 210 -22.61 -54.58 -1.81
N ILE A 211 -22.75 -53.52 -1.00
CA ILE A 211 -22.52 -52.14 -1.45
C ILE A 211 -21.07 -51.76 -1.16
N TYR A 212 -20.40 -51.21 -2.17
CA TYR A 212 -19.07 -50.63 -2.06
C TYR A 212 -19.12 -49.15 -2.45
N LEU A 213 -18.57 -48.28 -1.60
CA LEU A 213 -18.32 -46.88 -1.92
C LEU A 213 -16.81 -46.62 -1.77
N ASP A 214 -16.16 -46.18 -2.84
CA ASP A 214 -14.70 -46.00 -2.92
C ASP A 214 -13.92 -47.26 -2.48
N ASN A 215 -14.33 -48.43 -2.99
CA ASN A 215 -13.80 -49.75 -2.63
C ASN A 215 -13.93 -50.15 -1.15
N ASN A 216 -14.68 -49.40 -0.34
CA ASN A 216 -14.99 -49.77 1.04
C ASN A 216 -16.40 -50.37 1.12
N GLU A 217 -16.52 -51.58 1.68
CA GLU A 217 -17.82 -52.23 1.91
C GLU A 217 -18.65 -51.40 2.91
N LYS A 218 -19.85 -50.98 2.51
CA LYS A 218 -20.77 -50.15 3.31
C LYS A 218 -21.97 -50.92 3.84
N GLY A 219 -22.12 -52.19 3.45
CA GLY A 219 -23.25 -53.04 3.82
C GLY A 219 -24.54 -52.70 3.08
N ILE A 220 -25.60 -53.47 3.34
CA ILE A 220 -27.01 -53.05 3.17
C ILE A 220 -27.57 -52.83 4.57
#